data_AF-A0A2J8V0W5-F1
#
_entry.id   AF-A0A2J8V0W5-F1
#
_cell.length_a   1.000
_cell.length_b   1.000
_cell.length_c   1.000
_cell.angle_alpha   90.00
_cell.angle_beta   90.00
_cell.angle_gamma   90.00
#
_symmetry.space_group_name_H-M   'P 1'
#
loop_
_entity.id
_entity.type
_entity.pdbx_description
1 polymer ?
#
loop_
_entity_poly.entity_id
_entity_poly.type
_entity_poly.pdbx_seq_one_letter_code
_entity_poly.pdbx_strand_id
1 'polypeptide(L)'
;MAFPCRRALTAKTLACLLVGVSFLALQQWFLQAPRSPREERSPQEETPEGLTDGPAAGAPPSELVPGPPCVANASANATADFEQLPARIQDFLRYRHCRHFPLLWDAPAKCAGGRGVFLLL
;
A
#
# COMPACT_ATOMS: atom_id res chain seq x y z
N MET A 1 28.64 1.48 56.21
CA MET A 1 28.22 0.70 55.03
C MET A 1 26.86 0.12 55.33
N ALA A 2 25.79 0.67 54.75
CA ALA A 2 24.41 0.26 55.02
C ALA A 2 23.85 -0.39 53.75
N PHE A 3 23.49 -1.66 53.88
CA PHE A 3 22.94 -2.49 52.82
C PHE A 3 21.66 -1.87 52.26
N PRO A 4 21.46 -1.81 50.93
CA PRO A 4 20.16 -1.45 50.40
C PRO A 4 19.18 -2.56 50.78
N CYS A 5 18.21 -2.26 51.64
CA CYS A 5 17.08 -3.14 51.93
C CYS A 5 16.35 -3.43 50.62
N ARG A 6 16.58 -4.62 50.07
CA ARG A 6 15.74 -5.18 49.01
C ARG A 6 14.33 -5.29 49.56
N ARG A 7 13.46 -4.33 49.22
CA ARG A 7 12.01 -4.46 49.45
C ARG A 7 11.58 -5.70 48.68
N ALA A 8 11.38 -6.80 49.41
CA ALA A 8 10.88 -8.04 48.84
C ALA A 8 9.52 -7.72 48.21
N LEU A 9 9.46 -7.74 46.87
CA LEU A 9 8.21 -7.57 46.17
C LEU A 9 7.25 -8.65 46.67
N THR A 10 6.08 -8.24 47.15
CA THR A 10 5.05 -9.16 47.61
C THR A 10 4.67 -10.12 46.48
N ALA A 11 4.30 -11.36 46.81
CA ALA A 11 3.90 -12.36 45.81
C ALA A 11 2.81 -11.84 44.85
N LYS A 12 1.90 -10.98 45.36
CA LYS A 12 0.85 -10.31 44.58
C LYS A 12 1.42 -9.32 43.56
N THR A 13 2.37 -8.48 43.96
CA THR A 13 3.04 -7.57 43.03
C THR A 13 3.87 -8.31 41.99
N LEU A 14 4.51 -9.41 42.36
CA LEU A 14 5.25 -10.26 41.42
C LEU A 14 4.29 -10.91 40.41
N ALA A 15 3.15 -11.44 40.86
CA ALA A 15 2.13 -12.01 39.99
C ALA A 15 1.58 -10.98 38.99
N CYS A 16 1.25 -9.76 39.45
CA CYS A 16 0.77 -8.69 38.57
C CYS A 16 1.81 -8.30 37.51
N LEU A 17 3.10 -8.22 37.88
CA LEU A 17 4.16 -7.90 36.94
C LEU A 17 4.35 -9.01 35.89
N LEU A 18 4.31 -10.28 36.29
CA LEU A 18 4.41 -11.40 35.35
C LEU A 18 3.26 -11.41 34.33
N VAL A 19 2.03 -11.16 34.78
CA VAL A 19 0.85 -11.07 33.90
C VAL A 19 0.92 -9.86 32.97
N GLY A 20 1.35 -8.70 33.48
CA GLY A 20 1.52 -7.49 32.67
C GLY A 20 2.60 -7.66 31.59
N VAL A 21 3.75 -8.24 31.95
CA VAL A 21 4.86 -8.46 31.02
C VAL A 21 4.48 -9.52 29.98
N SER A 22 3.78 -10.60 30.35
CA SER A 22 3.31 -11.59 29.38
C SER A 22 2.28 -11.01 28.41
N PHE A 23 1.36 -10.17 28.89
CA PHE A 23 0.41 -9.46 28.04
C PHE A 23 1.11 -8.50 27.08
N LEU A 24 2.08 -7.71 27.56
CA LEU A 24 2.87 -6.82 26.71
C LEU A 24 3.70 -7.59 25.68
N ALA A 25 4.29 -8.74 26.06
CA ALA A 25 5.00 -9.61 25.13
C ALA A 25 4.07 -10.20 24.05
N LEU A 26 2.86 -10.62 24.43
CA LEU A 26 1.85 -11.10 23.49
C LEU A 26 1.39 -9.98 22.56
N GLN A 27 1.09 -8.79 23.08
CA GLN A 27 0.72 -7.63 22.26
C GLN A 27 1.85 -7.29 21.29
N GLN A 28 3.10 -7.24 21.75
CA GLN A 28 4.25 -6.98 20.90
C GLN A 28 4.40 -8.06 19.83
N TRP A 29 4.14 -9.34 20.15
CA TRP A 29 4.17 -10.45 19.19
C TRP A 29 3.06 -10.33 18.13
N PHE A 30 1.84 -9.96 18.52
CA PHE A 30 0.73 -9.75 17.59
C PHE A 30 0.93 -8.50 16.71
N LEU A 31 1.52 -7.43 17.26
CA LEU A 31 1.87 -6.21 16.53
C LEU A 31 3.11 -6.39 15.64
N GLN A 32 4.03 -7.27 16.03
CA GLN A 32 5.23 -7.64 15.26
C GLN A 32 5.04 -8.91 14.43
N ALA A 33 3.81 -9.44 14.28
CA ALA A 33 3.55 -10.55 13.38
C ALA A 33 4.08 -10.16 11.99
N PRO A 34 5.22 -10.72 11.55
CA PRO A 34 5.90 -10.21 10.38
C PRO A 34 5.06 -10.55 9.17
N ARG A 35 5.01 -9.62 8.22
CA ARG A 35 4.69 -9.95 6.82
C ARG A 35 5.39 -11.28 6.49
N SER A 36 4.60 -12.24 6.05
CA SER A 36 5.02 -13.60 5.72
C SER A 36 6.37 -13.63 4.98
N PRO A 37 7.27 -14.56 5.32
CA PRO A 37 8.56 -14.69 4.65
C PRO A 37 8.34 -15.23 3.23
N ARG A 38 8.26 -14.32 2.26
CA ARG A 38 8.44 -14.64 0.85
C ARG A 38 9.39 -13.64 0.24
N GLU A 39 10.60 -13.56 0.76
CA GLU A 39 11.77 -13.18 -0.04
C GLU A 39 13.07 -13.57 0.67
N GLU A 40 13.26 -14.87 0.90
CA GLU A 40 14.61 -15.42 1.02
C GLU A 40 15.03 -15.94 -0.36
N ARG A 41 15.64 -15.07 -1.15
CA ARG A 41 16.55 -15.47 -2.23
C ARG A 41 17.67 -14.43 -2.39
N SER A 42 18.71 -14.60 -1.58
CA SER A 42 20.16 -14.70 -1.92
C SER A 42 20.77 -13.80 -3.04
N PRO A 43 22.10 -13.55 -3.05
CA PRO A 43 22.76 -12.37 -2.49
C PRO A 43 23.74 -11.67 -3.48
N GLN A 44 23.89 -10.34 -3.39
CA GLN A 44 25.02 -9.57 -3.94
C GLN A 44 24.87 -8.12 -3.43
N GLU A 45 25.85 -7.31 -3.02
CA GLU A 45 27.27 -7.38 -2.64
C GLU A 45 27.56 -5.94 -2.15
N GLU A 46 28.46 -5.79 -1.19
CA GLU A 46 28.70 -4.63 -0.31
C GLU A 46 29.20 -3.34 -1.05
N THR A 47 28.61 -2.14 -0.85
CA THR A 47 29.09 -1.00 0.03
C THR A 47 30.06 0.02 -0.67
N PRO A 48 30.25 1.32 -0.28
CA PRO A 48 29.55 2.24 0.67
C PRO A 48 29.15 3.66 0.13
N GLU A 49 28.13 4.22 0.80
CA GLU A 49 27.96 5.61 1.30
C GLU A 49 27.67 6.83 0.40
N GLY A 50 26.65 7.58 0.84
CA GLY A 50 26.38 8.96 0.43
C GLY A 50 24.98 9.46 0.83
N LEU A 51 24.67 9.49 2.13
CA LEU A 51 23.45 10.12 2.66
C LEU A 51 23.45 11.62 2.32
N THR A 52 22.40 12.09 1.64
CA THR A 52 22.01 13.51 1.67
C THR A 52 20.50 13.58 1.72
N ASP A 53 20.00 13.85 2.93
CA ASP A 53 18.63 14.26 3.19
C ASP A 53 18.29 15.50 2.36
N GLY A 54 17.28 15.38 1.49
CA GLY A 54 16.71 16.50 0.75
C GLY A 54 15.18 16.34 0.71
N PRO A 55 14.40 17.43 0.91
CA PRO A 55 12.95 17.33 0.94
C PRO A 55 12.45 16.86 -0.42
N ALA A 56 11.55 15.87 -0.41
CA ALA A 56 10.81 15.41 -1.57
C ALA A 56 9.91 16.56 -2.08
N ALA A 57 10.51 17.48 -2.83
CA ALA A 57 9.82 18.41 -3.70
C ALA A 57 9.11 17.58 -4.78
N GLY A 58 7.84 17.91 -5.01
CA GLY A 58 6.90 17.12 -5.80
C GLY A 58 7.52 16.57 -7.08
N ALA A 59 7.39 15.25 -7.25
CA ALA A 59 7.56 14.64 -8.55
C ALA A 59 6.67 15.43 -9.53
N PRO A 60 7.20 15.95 -10.66
CA PRO A 60 6.37 16.57 -11.66
C PRO A 60 5.29 15.57 -12.07
N PRO A 61 4.05 16.03 -12.37
CA PRO A 61 3.10 15.17 -13.04
C PRO A 61 3.84 14.56 -14.22
N SER A 62 3.90 13.23 -14.33
CA SER A 62 4.29 12.62 -15.60
C SER A 62 3.45 13.30 -16.66
N GLU A 63 4.04 14.21 -17.42
CA GLU A 63 3.37 14.82 -18.56
C GLU A 63 3.10 13.64 -19.49
N LEU A 64 1.84 13.21 -19.47
CA LEU A 64 1.34 12.14 -20.29
C LEU A 64 1.48 12.63 -21.73
N VAL A 65 2.56 12.24 -22.40
CA VAL A 65 2.68 12.39 -23.84
C VAL A 65 1.37 11.84 -24.43
N PRO A 66 0.57 12.66 -25.12
CA PRO A 66 -0.70 12.20 -25.64
C PRO A 66 -0.43 11.04 -26.59
N GLY A 67 -0.87 9.84 -26.20
CA GLY A 67 -0.88 8.70 -27.11
C GLY A 67 -1.74 9.00 -28.34
N PRO A 68 -1.65 8.17 -29.39
CA PRO A 68 -2.55 8.31 -30.53
C PRO A 68 -4.01 8.29 -30.06
N PRO A 69 -4.91 9.02 -30.74
CA PRO A 69 -6.31 9.05 -30.37
C PRO A 69 -6.88 7.62 -30.38
N CYS A 70 -7.63 7.29 -29.34
CA CYS A 70 -8.40 6.04 -29.30
C CYS A 70 -9.42 6.03 -30.45
N VAL A 71 -9.46 4.93 -31.20
CA VAL A 71 -10.37 4.73 -32.33
C VAL A 71 -11.19 3.46 -32.14
N ALA A 72 -12.38 3.41 -32.72
CA ALA A 72 -13.22 2.23 -32.65
C ALA A 72 -12.53 1.02 -33.31
N ASN A 73 -12.52 -0.11 -32.60
CA ASN A 73 -12.01 -1.35 -33.18
C ASN A 73 -13.02 -1.94 -34.18
N ALA A 74 -12.71 -1.86 -35.48
CA ALA A 74 -13.55 -2.40 -36.54
C ALA A 74 -13.73 -3.93 -36.45
N SER A 75 -12.76 -4.66 -35.89
CA SER A 75 -12.88 -6.12 -35.71
C SER A 75 -13.94 -6.54 -34.69
N ALA A 76 -14.43 -5.60 -33.86
CA ALA A 76 -15.52 -5.88 -32.93
C ALA A 76 -16.82 -6.30 -33.65
N ASN A 77 -17.04 -5.81 -34.88
CA ASN A 77 -18.21 -6.14 -35.70
C ASN A 77 -18.23 -7.63 -36.13
N ALA A 78 -17.10 -8.35 -36.02
CA ALA A 78 -17.03 -9.78 -36.31
C ALA A 78 -17.56 -10.65 -35.15
N THR A 79 -17.95 -10.04 -34.03
CA THR A 79 -18.60 -10.75 -32.92
C THR A 79 -19.95 -11.28 -33.39
N ALA A 80 -20.30 -12.52 -33.04
CA ALA A 80 -21.60 -13.09 -33.37
C ALA A 80 -22.74 -12.19 -32.87
N ASP A 81 -23.74 -12.00 -33.73
CA ASP A 81 -24.94 -11.21 -33.43
C ASP A 81 -24.67 -9.77 -32.96
N PHE A 82 -23.52 -9.19 -33.31
CA PHE A 82 -23.09 -7.88 -32.84
C PHE A 82 -24.14 -6.78 -33.08
N GLU A 83 -24.79 -6.77 -34.24
CA GLU A 83 -25.82 -5.79 -34.60
C GLU A 83 -27.13 -5.96 -33.81
N GLN A 84 -27.38 -7.14 -33.24
CA GLN A 84 -28.55 -7.41 -32.40
C GLN A 84 -28.31 -6.94 -30.94
N LEU A 85 -27.06 -6.64 -30.58
CA LEU A 85 -26.71 -6.15 -29.25
C LEU A 85 -27.21 -4.70 -29.07
N PRO A 86 -27.65 -4.32 -27.85
CA PRO A 86 -27.90 -2.92 -27.52
C PRO A 86 -26.69 -2.03 -27.79
N ALA A 87 -26.93 -0.80 -28.24
CA ALA A 87 -25.87 0.16 -28.59
C ALA A 87 -24.79 0.32 -27.51
N ARG A 88 -25.19 0.34 -26.22
CA ARG A 88 -24.24 0.41 -25.09
C ARG A 88 -23.21 -0.72 -25.10
N ILE A 89 -23.63 -1.94 -25.45
CA ILE A 89 -22.74 -3.11 -25.49
C ILE A 89 -21.85 -3.04 -26.74
N GLN A 90 -22.40 -2.62 -27.88
CA GLN A 90 -21.62 -2.40 -29.09
C GLN A 90 -20.49 -1.38 -28.86
N ASP A 91 -20.79 -0.27 -28.21
CA ASP A 91 -19.81 0.76 -27.86
C ASP A 91 -18.74 0.23 -26.90
N PHE A 92 -19.16 -0.51 -25.88
CA PHE A 92 -18.22 -1.18 -24.98
C PHE A 92 -17.25 -2.09 -25.73
N LEU A 93 -17.75 -2.94 -26.63
CA LEU A 93 -16.91 -3.86 -27.41
C LEU A 93 -15.95 -3.13 -28.36
N ARG A 94 -16.41 -2.06 -29.02
CA ARG A 94 -15.60 -1.23 -29.92
C ARG A 94 -14.46 -0.52 -29.18
N TYR A 95 -14.69 -0.07 -27.94
CA TYR A 95 -13.74 0.76 -27.19
C TYR A 95 -13.10 0.08 -25.97
N ARG A 96 -13.30 -1.23 -25.77
CA ARG A 96 -12.76 -1.99 -24.62
C ARG A 96 -11.24 -1.88 -24.43
N HIS A 97 -10.51 -1.54 -25.49
CA HIS A 97 -9.06 -1.40 -25.51
C HIS A 97 -8.59 -0.01 -25.06
N CYS A 98 -9.48 0.98 -25.06
CA CYS A 98 -9.19 2.35 -24.67
C CYS A 98 -9.32 2.50 -23.16
N ARG A 99 -8.18 2.49 -22.47
CA ARG A 99 -8.09 2.57 -21.00
C ARG A 99 -7.43 3.84 -20.49
N HIS A 100 -6.85 4.63 -21.39
CA HIS A 100 -6.20 5.88 -21.06
C HIS A 100 -7.19 7.01 -21.28
N PHE A 101 -7.64 7.61 -20.18
CA PHE A 101 -8.49 8.79 -20.19
C PHE A 101 -7.73 9.92 -19.49
N PRO A 102 -7.80 11.16 -20.01
CA PRO A 102 -7.19 12.30 -19.35
C PRO A 102 -7.85 12.52 -17.98
N LEU A 103 -7.04 12.76 -16.97
CA LEU A 103 -7.54 13.18 -15.66
C LEU A 103 -8.04 14.62 -15.80
N LEU A 104 -9.36 14.80 -15.76
CA LEU A 104 -9.98 16.12 -15.91
C LEU A 104 -9.98 16.91 -14.60
N TRP A 105 -10.14 16.22 -13.48
CA TRP A 105 -10.18 16.82 -12.15
C TRP A 105 -9.56 15.87 -11.13
N ASP A 106 -8.52 16.33 -10.45
CA ASP A 106 -7.83 15.59 -9.41
C ASP A 106 -8.19 16.10 -8.01
N ALA A 107 -7.99 15.27 -6.99
CA ALA A 107 -8.18 15.62 -5.59
C ALA A 107 -7.00 15.13 -4.74
N PRO A 108 -5.82 15.77 -4.88
CA PRO A 108 -4.56 15.27 -4.30
C PRO A 108 -4.57 15.20 -2.77
N ALA A 109 -5.41 16.00 -2.12
CA ALA A 109 -5.55 16.01 -0.66
C ALA A 109 -6.40 14.85 -0.10
N LYS A 110 -7.13 14.08 -0.93
CA LYS A 110 -8.03 13.01 -0.45
C LYS A 110 -7.32 11.93 0.36
N CYS A 111 -6.07 11.66 0.01
CA CYS A 111 -5.26 10.64 0.69
C CYS A 111 -4.18 11.25 1.59
N ALA A 112 -4.17 12.57 1.77
CA ALA A 112 -3.19 13.25 2.60
C ALA A 112 -3.58 13.14 4.09
N GLY A 113 -2.64 12.76 4.95
CA GLY A 113 -2.85 12.70 6.40
C GLY A 113 -1.77 11.90 7.13
N GLY A 114 -1.38 12.33 8.33
CA GLY A 114 -0.24 11.76 9.06
C GLY A 114 -0.40 10.30 9.53
N ARG A 115 -1.61 9.74 9.47
CA ARG A 115 -1.87 8.32 9.79
C ARG A 115 -2.11 7.44 8.56
N GLY A 116 -2.03 8.00 7.35
CA GLY A 116 -2.36 7.31 6.11
C GLY A 116 -3.85 6.96 5.98
N VAL A 117 -4.24 6.39 4.84
CA VAL A 117 -5.60 5.90 4.59
C VAL A 117 -5.64 4.40 4.85
N PHE A 118 -6.50 3.95 5.77
CA PHE A 118 -6.68 2.53 6.09
C PHE A 118 -7.53 1.80 5.04
N LEU A 119 -8.54 2.47 4.47
CA LEU A 119 -9.46 1.90 3.49
C LEU A 119 -9.99 2.99 2.54
N LEU A 120 -9.96 2.70 1.24
CA LEU A 120 -10.65 3.45 0.18
C LEU A 120 -11.79 2.56 -0.32
N LEU A 121 -13.03 2.94 -0.03
CA LEU A 121 -14.25 2.26 -0.48
C LEU A 121 -14.76 2.85 -1.79
#